data_AF-A0A9E6EIX1-F1
#
_entry.id   AF-A0A9E6EIX1-F1
#
_cell.length_a   1.000
_cell.length_b   1.000
_cell.length_c   1.000
_cell.angle_alpha   90.00
_cell.angle_beta   90.00
_cell.angle_gamma   90.00
#
_symmetry.space_group_name_H-M   'P 1'
#
loop_
_entity.id
_entity.type
_entity.pdbx_description
1 polymer ?
#
loop_
_entity_poly.entity_id
_entity_poly.type
_entity_poly.pdbx_seq_one_letter_code
_entity_poly.pdbx_strand_id
1 'polypeptide(L)'
;MNPRVLFLLCTALGFVLAEEPARIQVFQAMPTSVRRGAPVTLEWSATGTDRVKLEPLGVHLPAKGSLSHPLIGRTTFWLSAVNDWGGQT
;
A
#
# COMPACT_ATOMS: atom_id res chain seq x y z
N MET A 1 -53.99 3.20 25.34
CA MET A 1 -53.08 3.79 26.35
C MET A 1 -51.74 3.11 26.24
N ASN A 2 -50.71 3.84 25.81
CA ASN A 2 -49.29 3.47 25.88
C ASN A 2 -48.77 3.97 27.26
N PRO A 3 -47.72 3.40 27.87
CA PRO A 3 -46.39 3.81 27.41
C PRO A 3 -45.25 2.78 27.50
N ARG A 4 -44.41 2.84 26.45
CA ARG A 4 -42.94 2.91 26.51
C ARG A 4 -42.18 1.63 26.85
N VAL A 5 -41.98 0.82 25.82
CA VAL A 5 -40.82 -0.08 25.71
C VAL A 5 -39.55 0.77 25.80
N LEU A 6 -38.85 0.65 26.92
CA LEU A 6 -37.55 1.25 27.17
C LEU A 6 -36.52 0.50 26.32
N PHE A 7 -36.10 1.10 25.20
CA PHE A 7 -34.89 0.67 24.50
C PHE A 7 -33.71 0.89 25.46
N LEU A 8 -33.23 -0.20 26.07
CA LEU A 8 -31.91 -0.24 26.67
C LEU A 8 -30.91 0.06 25.55
N LEU A 9 -30.48 1.32 25.47
CA LEU A 9 -29.35 1.74 24.67
C LEU A 9 -28.13 0.95 25.16
N CYS A 10 -27.77 -0.07 24.40
CA CYS A 10 -26.53 -0.80 24.54
C CYS A 10 -25.39 0.20 24.26
N THR A 11 -24.87 0.83 25.31
CA THR A 11 -23.66 1.64 25.23
C THR A 11 -22.45 0.71 25.29
N ALA A 12 -22.26 -0.05 24.22
CA ALA A 12 -20.90 -0.24 23.78
C ALA A 12 -20.51 1.08 23.10
N LEU A 13 -19.80 1.95 23.81
CA LEU A 13 -18.92 2.93 23.15
C LEU A 13 -17.74 2.16 22.56
N GLY A 14 -18.06 1.20 21.69
CA GLY A 14 -17.12 0.37 20.96
C GLY A 14 -16.56 1.25 19.87
N PHE A 15 -15.35 1.74 20.09
CA PHE A 15 -14.54 2.29 19.02
C PHE A 15 -14.37 1.17 17.98
N VAL A 16 -15.15 1.19 16.91
CA VAL A 16 -14.92 0.29 15.78
C VAL A 16 -13.64 0.81 15.12
N LEU A 17 -12.52 0.14 15.36
CA LEU A 17 -11.34 0.29 14.52
C LEU A 17 -11.72 -0.34 13.18
N ALA A 18 -12.19 0.48 12.24
CA ALA A 18 -12.36 0.03 10.87
C ALA A 18 -10.96 -0.22 10.32
N GLU A 19 -10.56 -1.50 10.24
CA GLU A 19 -9.29 -1.88 9.65
C GLU A 19 -9.42 -1.79 8.12
N GLU A 20 -8.73 -0.81 7.54
CA GLU A 20 -8.80 -0.52 6.11
C GLU A 20 -7.82 -1.40 5.31
N PRO A 21 -8.18 -1.78 4.06
CA PRO A 21 -7.26 -2.50 3.18
C PRO A 21 -6.01 -1.67 2.87
N ALA A 22 -4.89 -2.35 2.59
CA ALA A 22 -3.67 -1.67 2.23
C ALA A 22 -3.84 -0.85 0.95
N ARG A 23 -3.25 0.36 0.92
CA ARG A 23 -3.38 1.31 -0.20
C ARG A 23 -2.03 1.85 -0.61
N ILE A 24 -1.77 1.86 -1.92
CA ILE A 24 -0.62 2.53 -2.52
C ILE A 24 -0.98 4.01 -2.71
N GLN A 25 -0.22 4.89 -2.06
CA GLN A 25 -0.39 6.33 -2.15
C GLN A 25 0.39 6.92 -3.33
N VAL A 26 1.61 6.42 -3.52
CA VAL A 26 2.47 6.79 -4.65
C VAL A 26 3.29 5.59 -5.06
N PHE A 27 3.48 5.44 -6.37
CA PHE A 27 4.48 4.56 -6.93
C PHE A 27 4.93 5.12 -8.28
N GLN A 28 6.21 5.48 -8.37
CA GLN A 28 6.76 6.12 -9.56
C GLN A 28 8.19 5.68 -9.84
N ALA A 29 8.56 5.73 -11.12
CA ALA A 29 9.88 5.42 -11.62
C ALA A 29 10.41 6.61 -12.42
N MET A 30 11.52 7.21 -11.99
CA MET A 30 12.12 8.38 -12.64
C MET A 30 13.64 8.24 -12.82
N PRO A 31 14.19 8.58 -13.99
CA PRO A 31 13.48 8.98 -15.21
C PRO A 31 12.88 7.78 -15.98
N THR A 32 11.91 8.04 -16.85
CA THR A 32 11.22 7.00 -17.64
C THR A 32 12.02 6.51 -18.85
N SER A 33 13.12 7.19 -19.18
CA SER A 33 14.06 6.80 -20.25
C SER A 33 15.49 7.02 -19.76
N VAL A 34 16.29 5.96 -19.82
CA VAL A 34 17.70 5.94 -19.42
C VAL A 34 18.54 5.23 -20.47
N ARG A 35 19.83 5.57 -20.51
CA ARG A 35 20.80 4.77 -21.26
C ARG A 35 20.94 3.40 -20.60
N ARG A 36 21.30 2.38 -21.39
CA ARG A 36 21.58 1.03 -20.85
C ARG A 36 22.63 1.10 -19.74
N GLY A 37 22.32 0.47 -18.60
CA GLY A 37 23.16 0.45 -17.40
C GLY A 37 22.99 1.68 -16.50
N ALA A 38 22.33 2.74 -16.95
CA ALA A 38 22.07 3.90 -16.12
C ALA A 38 20.91 3.62 -15.13
N PRO A 39 20.93 4.25 -13.94
CA PRO A 39 19.95 4.00 -12.90
C PRO A 39 18.62 4.68 -13.15
N VAL A 40 17.54 4.00 -12.74
CA VAL A 40 16.23 4.58 -12.48
C VAL A 40 15.99 4.59 -10.97
N THR A 41 15.35 5.64 -10.47
CA THR A 41 14.91 5.73 -9.09
C THR A 41 13.44 5.35 -8.99
N LEU A 42 13.15 4.32 -8.21
CA LEU A 42 11.82 3.93 -7.79
C LEU A 42 11.51 4.59 -6.47
N GLU A 43 10.32 5.15 -6.32
CA GLU A 43 9.84 5.75 -5.08
C GLU A 43 8.41 5.28 -4.82
N TRP A 44 8.12 4.93 -3.56
CA TRP A 44 6.81 4.44 -3.17
C TRP A 44 6.42 4.85 -1.75
N SER A 45 5.11 4.87 -1.52
CA SER A 45 4.50 4.92 -0.19
C SER A 45 3.19 4.16 -0.20
N ALA A 46 2.96 3.33 0.80
CA ALA A 46 1.73 2.62 1.05
C ALA A 46 1.27 2.83 2.50
N THR A 47 -0.04 2.70 2.73
CA THR A 47 -0.69 2.75 4.05
C THR A 47 -1.43 1.45 4.32
N GLY A 48 -1.65 1.12 5.58
CA GLY A 48 -2.33 -0.12 5.98
C GLY A 48 -1.45 -1.38 5.90
N THR A 49 -0.18 -1.27 5.54
CA THR A 49 0.79 -2.37 5.57
C THR A 49 2.17 -1.85 5.97
N ASP A 50 3.00 -2.70 6.58
CA ASP A 50 4.39 -2.39 6.91
C ASP A 50 5.35 -2.74 5.76
N ARG A 51 4.90 -3.56 4.81
CA ARG A 51 5.73 -4.06 3.71
C ARG A 51 5.00 -4.06 2.38
N VAL A 52 5.77 -3.81 1.33
CA VAL A 52 5.34 -3.91 -0.07
C VAL A 52 6.22 -4.91 -0.81
N LYS A 53 5.69 -5.48 -1.90
CA LYS A 53 6.44 -6.35 -2.80
C LYS A 53 6.72 -5.60 -4.11
N LEU A 54 7.97 -5.57 -4.54
CA LEU A 54 8.39 -4.94 -5.79
C LEU A 54 8.77 -6.01 -6.82
N GLU A 55 8.01 -6.05 -7.91
CA GLU A 55 8.25 -6.91 -9.07
C GLU A 55 8.85 -6.10 -10.23
N PRO A 56 9.68 -6.69 -11.09
CA PRO A 56 10.06 -8.12 -11.15
C PRO A 56 11.25 -8.47 -10.24
N LEU A 57 11.65 -7.59 -9.32
CA LEU A 57 12.79 -7.83 -8.44
C LEU A 57 12.50 -8.89 -7.36
N GLY A 58 11.23 -9.21 -7.10
CA GLY A 58 10.81 -10.19 -6.10
C GLY A 58 11.17 -9.80 -4.66
N VAL A 59 11.43 -8.52 -4.39
CA VAL A 59 11.89 -8.05 -3.07
C VAL A 59 10.74 -7.50 -2.23
N HIS A 60 10.77 -7.77 -0.93
CA HIS A 60 9.87 -7.16 0.04
C HIS A 60 10.55 -5.99 0.74
N LEU A 61 9.97 -4.80 0.63
CA LEU A 61 10.53 -3.54 1.13
C LEU A 61 9.61 -2.91 2.18
N PRO A 62 10.09 -1.99 3.03
CA PRO A 62 9.23 -1.20 3.90
C PRO A 62 8.15 -0.46 3.11
N ALA A 63 7.00 -0.18 3.73
CA ALA A 63 5.85 0.46 3.09
C ALA A 63 6.14 1.82 2.45
N LYS A 64 7.21 2.50 2.87
CA LYS A 64 7.71 3.72 2.26
C LYS A 64 9.21 3.59 1.98
N GLY A 65 9.65 4.04 0.82
CA GLY A 65 11.06 4.02 0.48
C GLY A 65 11.38 4.50 -0.91
N SER A 66 12.67 4.42 -1.23
CA SER A 66 13.22 4.67 -2.54
C SER A 66 14.32 3.65 -2.85
N LEU A 67 14.42 3.24 -4.12
CA LEU A 67 15.42 2.29 -4.61
C LEU A 67 16.00 2.78 -5.93
N SER A 68 17.32 2.93 -6.00
CA SER A 68 18.02 3.14 -7.27
C SER A 68 18.38 1.79 -7.89
N HIS A 69 17.99 1.57 -9.15
CA HIS A 69 18.22 0.31 -9.85
C HIS A 69 18.70 0.54 -11.29
N PRO A 70 19.87 -0.01 -11.70
CA PRO A 70 20.34 0.09 -13.08
C PRO A 70 19.49 -0.74 -14.05
N LEU A 71 19.13 -0.18 -15.19
CA LEU A 71 18.35 -0.88 -16.22
C LEU A 71 19.19 -1.30 -17.42
N ILE A 72 19.17 -2.58 -17.76
CA ILE A 72 19.83 -3.10 -18.97
C ILE A 72 18.88 -3.21 -20.18
N GLY A 73 17.60 -2.97 -19.98
CA GLY A 73 16.55 -3.06 -20.99
C GLY A 73 15.26 -2.36 -20.53
N ARG A 74 14.21 -2.44 -21.36
CA ARG A 74 12.88 -1.95 -20.98
C ARG A 74 12.32 -2.86 -19.88
N THR A 75 12.05 -2.26 -18.73
CA THR A 75 11.51 -2.96 -17.56
C THR A 75 10.29 -2.20 -17.09
N THR A 76 9.26 -2.95 -16.70
CA THR A 76 8.09 -2.40 -16.07
C THR A 76 7.99 -2.96 -14.66
N PHE A 77 7.88 -2.06 -13.67
CA PHE A 77 7.92 -2.40 -12.25
C PHE A 77 6.54 -2.33 -11.65
N TRP A 78 6.10 -3.36 -10.93
CA TRP A 78 4.82 -3.42 -10.22
C TRP A 78 5.05 -3.42 -8.72
N LEU A 79 4.15 -2.79 -7.98
CA LEU A 79 4.23 -2.71 -6.53
C LEU A 79 2.95 -3.26 -5.93
N SER A 80 3.04 -4.29 -5.08
CA SER A 80 1.90 -4.80 -4.34
C SER A 80 1.96 -4.38 -2.88
N ALA A 81 0.86 -3.88 -2.35
CA ALA A 81 0.65 -3.58 -0.93
C ALA A 81 -0.58 -4.37 -0.46
N VAL A 82 -0.40 -5.30 0.48
CA VAL A 82 -1.45 -6.18 0.98
C VAL A 82 -1.36 -6.29 2.51
N ASN A 83 -2.52 -6.37 3.15
CA ASN A 83 -2.70 -6.70 4.57
C ASN A 83 -3.85 -7.72 4.73
N ASP A 84 -4.21 -8.02 5.98
CA ASP A 84 -5.25 -9.01 6.30
C ASP A 84 -6.66 -8.60 5.80
N TRP A 85 -6.87 -7.32 5.49
CA TRP A 85 -8.13 -6.77 4.98
C TRP A 85 -8.14 -6.55 3.45
N GLY A 86 -7.03 -6.84 2.76
CA GLY A 86 -6.89 -6.71 1.32
C GLY A 86 -5.77 -5.79 0.88
N GLY A 87 -5.78 -5.36 -0.39
CA GLY A 87 -4.66 -4.60 -0.93
C GLY A 87 -4.80 -4.11 -2.36
N GLN A 88 -3.72 -3.52 -2.86
CA GLN A 88 -3.57 -3.01 -4.23
C GLN A 88 -2.29 -3.56 -4.89
N THR A 89 -2.24 -3.57 -6.21
CA THR A 89 -1.07 -3.91 -7.05
C THR A 89 -1.01 -3.00 -8.26
#